data_AF-A0A1Q9UN35-F1
#
_entry.id   AF-A0A1Q9UN35-F1
#
_cell.length_a   1.000
_cell.length_b   1.000
_cell.length_c   1.000
_cell.angle_alpha   90.00
_cell.angle_beta   90.00
_cell.angle_gamma   90.00
#
_symmetry.space_group_name_H-M   'P 1'
#
loop_
_entity.id
_entity.type
_entity.pdbx_description
1 polymer ?
#
loop_
_entity_poly.entity_id
_entity_poly.type
_entity_poly.pdbx_seq_one_letter_code
_entity_poly.pdbx_strand_id
1 'polypeptide(L)'
;MTDTESAGNTASSAPAPEPGALGEDDVEVRFGANLTHLPIVRSVAANVAVRADFDMDAIADLRLAVDEACSTLITRAVAGSTMTCRFAIGDGELRFHGTVASADQEPPSTASFGWKVLTTLADSANTWLENGTPDTANGQVHVELTKRKPTLT
;
A
#
# COMPACT_ATOMS: atom_id res chain seq x y z
N MET A 1 31.23 -17.59 40.72
CA MET A 1 30.54 -18.14 39.55
C MET A 1 29.42 -17.18 39.18
N THR A 2 29.74 -16.17 38.38
CA THR A 2 28.75 -15.35 37.65
C THR A 2 29.55 -14.45 36.71
N ASP A 3 29.67 -14.86 35.46
CA ASP A 3 29.95 -13.97 34.34
C ASP A 3 29.47 -14.68 33.07
N THR A 4 28.30 -14.27 32.58
CA THR A 4 27.97 -14.36 31.16
C THR A 4 27.03 -13.21 30.87
N GLU A 5 27.61 -12.08 30.48
CA GLU A 5 26.97 -11.03 29.69
C GLU A 5 26.35 -11.67 28.44
N SER A 6 25.05 -11.42 28.23
CA SER A 6 24.39 -11.66 26.95
C SER A 6 24.07 -10.30 26.34
N ALA A 7 24.92 -9.88 25.42
CA ALA A 7 24.70 -8.73 24.56
C ALA A 7 23.91 -9.15 23.32
N GLY A 8 22.95 -8.29 22.93
CA GLY A 8 22.58 -8.08 21.53
C GLY A 8 21.42 -8.93 21.00
N ASN A 9 20.27 -8.30 20.80
CA ASN A 9 19.88 -7.82 19.46
C ASN A 9 18.41 -7.34 19.51
N THR A 10 18.20 -6.10 19.97
CA THR A 10 16.93 -5.42 19.70
C THR A 10 16.98 -4.98 18.25
N ALA A 11 16.44 -5.81 17.35
CA ALA A 11 16.04 -5.36 16.03
C ALA A 11 15.12 -4.16 16.23
N SER A 12 15.63 -2.96 15.96
CA SER A 12 14.88 -1.72 16.01
C SER A 12 13.86 -1.73 14.90
N SER A 13 12.72 -2.38 15.14
CA SER A 13 11.55 -2.29 14.28
C SER A 13 11.04 -0.85 14.45
N ALA A 14 11.32 0.00 13.46
CA ALA A 14 10.75 1.32 13.41
C ALA A 14 9.22 1.18 13.51
N PRO A 15 8.54 1.95 14.37
CA PRO A 15 7.10 1.86 14.49
C PRO A 15 6.47 2.18 13.13
N ALA A 16 5.52 1.35 12.71
CA ALA A 16 4.70 1.64 11.54
C ALA A 16 4.08 3.05 11.71
N PRO A 17 4.09 3.90 10.68
CA PRO A 17 3.56 5.25 10.80
C PRO A 17 2.10 5.21 11.26
N GLU A 18 1.77 6.02 12.26
CA GLU A 18 0.42 6.04 12.84
C GLU A 18 -0.61 6.44 11.78
N PRO A 19 -1.76 5.74 11.67
CA PRO A 19 -2.81 6.11 10.75
C PRO A 19 -3.48 7.41 11.24
N GLY A 20 -3.06 8.57 10.74
CA GLY A 20 -3.77 9.81 11.09
C GLY A 20 -3.33 11.10 10.42
N ALA A 21 -2.04 11.37 10.25
CA ALA A 21 -1.59 12.64 9.68
C ALA A 21 -1.12 12.46 8.25
N LEU A 22 -1.80 13.11 7.29
CA LEU A 22 -1.26 13.32 5.95
C LEU A 22 -0.08 14.30 6.04
N GLY A 23 1.03 13.96 5.40
CA GLY A 23 2.08 14.93 5.11
C GLY A 23 1.55 16.04 4.20
N GLU A 24 2.31 17.15 4.10
CA GLU A 24 1.90 18.33 3.31
C GLU A 24 1.60 18.00 1.83
N ASP A 25 2.32 17.03 1.26
CA ASP A 25 2.15 16.56 -0.13
C ASP A 25 1.43 15.21 -0.25
N ASP A 26 0.96 14.63 0.86
CA ASP A 26 0.25 13.34 0.81
C ASP A 26 -1.17 13.51 0.28
N VAL A 27 -1.63 12.51 -0.48
CA VAL A 27 -2.99 12.47 -1.03
C VAL A 27 -3.72 11.24 -0.52
N GLU A 28 -4.90 11.44 0.07
CA GLU A 28 -5.82 10.37 0.43
C GLU A 28 -7.09 10.43 -0.43
N VAL A 29 -7.52 9.27 -0.90
CA VAL A 29 -8.77 9.09 -1.65
C VAL A 29 -9.58 7.99 -0.97
N ARG A 30 -10.85 8.27 -0.70
CA ARG A 30 -11.79 7.31 -0.11
C ARG A 30 -13.01 7.15 -1.01
N PHE A 31 -13.37 5.91 -1.30
CA PHE A 31 -14.50 5.58 -2.18
C PHE A 31 -15.09 4.22 -1.78
N GLY A 32 -16.32 3.93 -2.23
CA GLY A 32 -16.91 2.62 -1.98
C GLY A 32 -16.05 1.52 -2.61
N ALA A 33 -15.87 0.37 -1.94
CA ALA A 33 -15.07 -0.73 -2.46
C ALA A 33 -15.76 -1.40 -3.67
N ASN A 34 -15.65 -0.77 -4.83
CA ASN A 34 -16.30 -1.14 -6.08
C ASN A 34 -15.37 -0.86 -7.27
N LEU A 35 -15.22 -1.84 -8.17
CA LEU A 35 -14.33 -1.78 -9.32
C LEU A 35 -14.63 -0.61 -10.28
N THR A 36 -15.85 -0.07 -10.27
CA THR A 36 -16.24 1.11 -11.07
C THR A 36 -15.44 2.37 -10.71
N HIS A 37 -14.82 2.42 -9.53
CA HIS A 37 -14.00 3.55 -9.09
C HIS A 37 -12.51 3.42 -9.46
N LEU A 38 -12.06 2.28 -10.02
CA LEU A 38 -10.66 2.10 -10.43
C LEU A 38 -10.14 3.20 -11.38
N PRO A 39 -10.92 3.72 -12.35
CA PRO A 39 -10.45 4.84 -13.17
C PRO A 39 -10.08 6.08 -12.36
N ILE A 40 -10.76 6.35 -11.24
CA ILE A 40 -10.52 7.53 -10.40
C ILE A 40 -9.15 7.42 -9.73
N VAL A 41 -8.89 6.30 -9.05
CA VAL A 41 -7.61 6.11 -8.34
C VAL A 41 -6.43 6.03 -9.31
N ARG A 42 -6.61 5.47 -10.51
CA ARG A 42 -5.60 5.53 -11.58
C ARG A 42 -5.29 6.95 -12.03
N SER A 43 -6.30 7.81 -12.16
CA SER A 43 -6.11 9.22 -12.47
C SER A 43 -5.37 9.96 -11.36
N VAL A 44 -5.71 9.68 -10.09
CA VAL A 44 -5.00 10.28 -8.95
C VAL A 44 -3.54 9.84 -8.92
N ALA A 45 -3.26 8.53 -9.05
CA ALA A 45 -1.90 8.00 -9.09
C ALA A 45 -1.05 8.67 -10.18
N ALA A 46 -1.61 8.84 -11.38
CA ALA A 46 -0.94 9.53 -12.48
C ALA A 46 -0.62 10.99 -12.13
N ASN A 47 -1.58 11.74 -11.60
CA ASN A 47 -1.38 13.15 -11.25
C ASN A 47 -0.36 13.32 -10.12
N VAL A 48 -0.40 12.46 -9.10
CA VAL A 48 0.55 12.46 -7.99
C VAL A 48 1.96 12.18 -8.51
N ALA A 49 2.14 11.16 -9.36
CA ALA A 49 3.44 10.82 -9.93
C ALA A 49 4.01 11.91 -10.86
N VAL A 50 3.15 12.55 -11.68
CA VAL A 50 3.55 13.71 -12.50
C VAL A 50 4.02 14.87 -11.62
N ARG A 51 3.27 15.22 -10.57
CA ARG A 51 3.66 16.28 -9.63
C ARG A 51 4.96 15.94 -8.91
N ALA A 52 5.18 14.66 -8.63
CA ALA A 52 6.41 14.16 -8.05
C ALA A 52 7.56 14.03 -9.07
N ASP A 53 7.39 14.42 -10.35
CA ASP A 53 8.43 14.40 -11.39
C ASP A 53 8.99 12.97 -11.63
N PHE A 54 8.08 12.01 -11.77
CA PHE A 54 8.37 10.68 -12.32
C PHE A 54 8.31 10.69 -13.85
N ASP A 55 9.07 9.82 -14.51
CA ASP A 55 9.01 9.66 -15.96
C ASP A 55 7.75 8.89 -16.41
N MET A 56 7.52 8.89 -17.73
CA MET A 56 6.30 8.31 -18.31
C MET A 56 6.19 6.81 -18.10
N ASP A 57 7.31 6.09 -18.07
CA ASP A 57 7.33 4.64 -17.88
C ASP A 57 7.00 4.31 -16.42
N ALA A 58 7.61 5.01 -15.46
CA ALA A 58 7.31 4.85 -14.05
C ALA A 58 5.87 5.28 -13.70
N ILE A 59 5.33 6.30 -14.37
CA ILE A 59 3.90 6.67 -14.25
C ILE A 59 3.00 5.56 -14.79
N ALA A 60 3.33 4.96 -15.95
CA ALA A 60 2.56 3.87 -16.52
C ALA A 60 2.58 2.64 -15.60
N ASP A 61 3.75 2.28 -15.10
CA ASP A 61 3.93 1.18 -14.14
C ASP A 61 3.12 1.42 -12.86
N LEU A 62 3.21 2.61 -12.28
CA LEU A 62 2.47 2.96 -11.06
C LEU A 62 0.97 2.84 -11.27
N ARG A 63 0.44 3.31 -12.40
CA ARG A 63 -0.99 3.21 -12.70
C ARG A 63 -1.46 1.77 -12.77
N LEU A 64 -0.66 0.89 -13.38
CA LEU A 64 -0.97 -0.53 -13.46
C LEU A 64 -0.86 -1.20 -12.08
N ALA A 65 0.17 -0.86 -11.31
CA ALA A 65 0.38 -1.40 -9.97
C ALA A 65 -0.76 -1.00 -9.01
N VAL A 66 -1.17 0.27 -9.04
CA VAL A 66 -2.30 0.76 -8.25
C VAL A 66 -3.61 0.09 -8.68
N ASP A 67 -3.85 -0.12 -9.98
CA ASP A 67 -5.05 -0.81 -10.49
C ASP A 67 -5.12 -2.26 -9.98
N GLU A 68 -4.01 -2.99 -10.05
CA GLU A 68 -3.90 -4.36 -9.57
C GLU A 68 -4.06 -4.45 -8.04
N ALA A 69 -3.41 -3.56 -7.28
CA ALA A 69 -3.55 -3.50 -5.82
C ALA A 69 -4.99 -3.19 -5.40
N CYS A 70 -5.62 -2.20 -6.05
CA CYS A 70 -7.00 -1.82 -5.73
C CYS A 70 -8.00 -2.90 -6.08
N SER A 71 -7.89 -3.53 -7.26
CA SER A 71 -8.78 -4.64 -7.65
C SER A 71 -8.62 -5.84 -6.70
N THR A 72 -7.37 -6.17 -6.34
CA THR A 72 -7.03 -7.21 -5.36
C THR A 72 -7.65 -6.95 -3.99
N LEU A 73 -7.64 -5.70 -3.52
CA LEU A 73 -8.29 -5.31 -2.26
C LEU A 73 -9.82 -5.36 -2.37
N ILE A 74 -10.40 -4.76 -3.42
CA ILE A 74 -11.86 -4.69 -3.62
C ILE A 74 -12.49 -6.09 -3.67
N THR A 75 -11.83 -7.07 -4.29
CA THR A 75 -12.33 -8.46 -4.33
C THR A 75 -12.40 -9.14 -2.96
N ARG A 76 -11.68 -8.63 -1.96
CA ARG A 76 -11.68 -9.12 -0.56
C ARG A 76 -12.46 -8.22 0.40
N ALA A 77 -13.02 -7.13 -0.12
CA ALA A 77 -13.67 -6.13 0.71
C ALA A 77 -15.03 -6.65 1.21
N VAL A 78 -15.36 -6.31 2.45
CA VAL A 78 -16.73 -6.50 2.96
C VAL A 78 -17.68 -5.68 2.09
N ALA A 79 -18.79 -6.28 1.69
CA ALA A 79 -19.77 -5.62 0.82
C ALA A 79 -20.25 -4.28 1.41
N GLY A 80 -20.21 -3.22 0.60
CA GLY A 80 -20.59 -1.87 1.02
C GLY A 80 -19.54 -1.13 1.87
N SER A 81 -18.38 -1.74 2.13
CA SER A 81 -17.28 -1.08 2.83
C SER A 81 -16.61 0.01 1.98
N THR A 82 -15.82 0.86 2.65
CA THR A 82 -15.01 1.90 2.02
C THR A 82 -13.60 1.38 1.78
N MET A 83 -13.05 1.72 0.61
CA MET A 83 -11.63 1.64 0.32
C MET A 83 -10.96 2.98 0.62
N THR A 84 -9.81 2.92 1.28
CA THR A 84 -8.93 4.08 1.48
C THR A 84 -7.63 3.84 0.72
N CYS A 85 -7.23 4.81 -0.09
CA CYS A 85 -5.98 4.82 -0.83
C CYS A 85 -5.18 6.06 -0.44
N ARG A 86 -3.97 5.86 0.05
CA ARG A 86 -3.05 6.94 0.41
C ARG A 86 -1.82 6.89 -0.49
N PHE A 87 -1.40 8.06 -0.95
CA PHE A 87 -0.16 8.30 -1.67
C PHE A 87 0.71 9.21 -0.82
N ALA A 88 1.91 8.74 -0.49
CA ALA A 88 2.91 9.53 0.22
C ALA A 88 4.14 9.70 -0.66
N ILE A 89 4.66 10.93 -0.73
CA ILE A 89 5.84 11.27 -1.53
C ILE A 89 6.95 11.70 -0.57
N GLY A 90 8.13 11.10 -0.71
CA GLY A 90 9.30 11.47 0.09
C GLY A 90 10.55 10.75 -0.40
N ASP A 91 11.72 11.37 -0.22
CA ASP A 91 13.03 10.74 -0.48
C ASP A 91 13.20 10.14 -1.90
N GLY A 92 12.56 10.73 -2.91
CA GLY A 92 12.61 10.23 -4.29
C GLY A 92 11.78 8.96 -4.54
N GLU A 93 10.89 8.63 -3.61
CA GLU A 93 9.98 7.48 -3.65
C GLU A 93 8.52 7.95 -3.53
N LEU A 94 7.64 7.24 -4.21
CA LEU A 94 6.20 7.32 -4.04
C LEU A 94 5.75 6.01 -3.40
N ARG A 95 5.10 6.12 -2.24
CA ARG A 95 4.46 5.01 -1.53
C ARG A 95 2.96 5.07 -1.72
N PHE A 96 2.39 3.98 -2.20
CA PHE A 96 0.94 3.78 -2.21
C PHE A 96 0.56 2.81 -1.10
N HIS A 97 -0.49 3.13 -0.35
CA HIS A 97 -1.10 2.26 0.65
C HIS A 97 -2.61 2.19 0.43
N GLY A 98 -3.11 0.99 0.15
CA GLY A 98 -4.53 0.70 0.04
C GLY A 98 -5.01 -0.14 1.22
N THR A 99 -6.20 0.17 1.74
CA THR A 99 -6.86 -0.64 2.77
C THR A 99 -8.36 -0.76 2.52
N VAL A 100 -8.91 -1.94 2.86
CA VAL A 100 -10.34 -2.22 2.93
C VAL A 100 -10.65 -3.04 4.17
N ALA A 101 -11.85 -2.90 4.71
CA ALA A 101 -12.37 -3.87 5.68
C ALA A 101 -12.58 -5.22 4.98
N SER A 102 -12.15 -6.31 5.61
CA SER A 102 -12.26 -7.67 5.08
C SER A 102 -12.69 -8.65 6.18
N ALA A 103 -13.45 -9.67 5.78
CA ALA A 103 -13.79 -10.80 6.63
C ALA A 103 -12.79 -11.96 6.49
N ASP A 104 -11.85 -11.86 5.54
CA ASP A 104 -10.81 -12.86 5.33
C ASP A 104 -9.92 -12.96 6.57
N GLN A 105 -9.25 -14.10 6.72
CA GLN A 105 -8.32 -14.36 7.83
C GLN A 105 -6.87 -14.44 7.35
N GLU A 106 -6.63 -14.24 6.06
CA GLU A 106 -5.31 -14.33 5.42
C GLU A 106 -5.14 -13.18 4.43
N PRO A 107 -3.97 -12.53 4.36
CA PRO A 107 -3.66 -11.54 3.34
C PRO A 107 -3.64 -12.12 1.91
N PRO A 108 -3.61 -11.24 0.89
CA PRO A 108 -3.37 -11.64 -0.48
C PRO A 108 -2.20 -12.61 -0.67
N SER A 109 -2.44 -13.69 -1.41
CA SER A 109 -1.38 -14.64 -1.73
C SER A 109 -0.29 -13.99 -2.58
N THR A 110 0.93 -13.98 -2.05
CA THR A 110 2.11 -13.47 -2.74
C THR A 110 2.60 -14.37 -3.88
N ALA A 111 2.04 -15.57 -4.02
CA ALA A 111 2.30 -16.49 -5.13
C ALA A 111 1.35 -16.28 -6.32
N SER A 112 0.31 -15.46 -6.16
CA SER A 112 -0.71 -15.22 -7.19
C SER A 112 -0.16 -14.49 -8.42
N PHE A 113 -0.85 -14.61 -9.55
CA PHE A 113 -0.47 -13.88 -10.77
C PHE A 113 -0.52 -12.36 -10.56
N GLY A 114 -1.58 -11.84 -9.93
CA GLY A 114 -1.70 -10.42 -9.60
C GLY A 114 -0.55 -9.91 -8.75
N TRP A 115 -0.10 -10.69 -7.76
CA TRP A 115 1.07 -10.33 -6.96
C TRP A 115 2.36 -10.29 -7.78
N LYS A 116 2.55 -11.24 -8.70
CA LYS A 116 3.72 -11.24 -9.61
C LYS A 116 3.72 -10.00 -10.50
N VAL A 117 2.56 -9.57 -10.99
CA VAL A 117 2.39 -8.32 -11.74
C VAL A 117 2.78 -7.12 -10.87
N LEU A 118 2.28 -7.03 -9.63
CA LEU A 118 2.67 -5.96 -8.69
C LEU A 118 4.19 -5.89 -8.49
N THR A 119 4.84 -7.02 -8.21
CA THR A 119 6.30 -7.06 -7.99
C THR A 119 7.14 -6.83 -9.24
N THR A 120 6.51 -6.84 -10.42
CA THR A 120 7.18 -6.45 -11.69
C THR A 120 7.09 -4.94 -11.92
N LEU A 121 5.99 -4.32 -11.49
CA LEU A 121 5.70 -2.91 -11.75
C LEU A 121 6.21 -1.98 -10.63
N ALA A 122 6.31 -2.47 -9.41
CA ALA A 122 6.75 -1.72 -8.23
C ALA A 122 8.12 -2.19 -7.74
N ASP A 123 8.88 -1.30 -7.11
CA ASP A 123 10.18 -1.62 -6.49
C ASP A 123 10.01 -2.47 -5.23
N SER A 124 8.90 -2.28 -4.52
CA SER A 124 8.49 -3.17 -3.42
C SER A 124 6.96 -3.31 -3.39
N ALA A 125 6.49 -4.44 -2.88
CA ALA A 125 5.09 -4.69 -2.60
C ALA A 125 4.96 -5.53 -1.32
N ASN A 126 4.11 -5.11 -0.40
CA ASN A 126 3.84 -5.76 0.88
C ASN A 126 2.34 -5.88 1.12
N THR A 127 1.94 -6.92 1.85
CA THR A 127 0.54 -7.09 2.25
C THR A 127 0.46 -7.73 3.62
N TRP A 128 -0.52 -7.30 4.39
CA TRP A 128 -0.78 -7.83 5.72
C TRP A 128 -2.26 -7.70 6.04
N LEU A 129 -2.66 -8.44 7.07
CA LEU A 129 -3.98 -8.33 7.67
C LEU A 129 -3.82 -7.71 9.05
N GLU A 130 -4.58 -6.66 9.31
CA GLU A 130 -4.77 -6.09 10.64
C GLU A 130 -6.07 -6.69 11.21
N ASN A 131 -5.96 -7.35 12.37
CA ASN A 131 -7.14 -7.93 13.01
C ASN A 131 -8.08 -6.83 13.49
N GLY A 132 -9.39 -7.09 13.40
CA GLY A 132 -10.40 -6.21 13.94
C GLY A 132 -10.19 -5.99 15.44
N THR A 133 -10.47 -4.78 15.91
CA THR A 133 -10.53 -4.51 17.35
C THR A 133 -11.93 -4.88 17.87
N PRO A 134 -12.16 -4.95 19.19
CA PRO A 134 -13.52 -5.14 19.72
C PRO A 134 -14.54 -4.11 19.22
N ASP A 135 -14.08 -2.94 18.75
CA ASP A 135 -14.89 -1.85 18.20
C ASP A 135 -15.07 -1.96 16.66
N THR A 136 -14.14 -2.63 15.96
CA THR A 136 -14.19 -2.93 14.53
C THR A 136 -14.30 -4.42 14.30
N ALA A 137 -15.53 -4.93 14.16
CA ALA A 137 -15.79 -6.37 14.04
C ALA A 137 -15.07 -7.09 12.87
N ASN A 138 -14.65 -6.35 11.84
CA ASN A 138 -13.91 -6.88 10.70
C ASN A 138 -12.43 -6.47 10.77
N GLY A 139 -11.55 -7.34 10.28
CA GLY A 139 -10.16 -6.99 10.04
C GLY A 139 -10.02 -6.02 8.86
N GLN A 140 -8.81 -5.52 8.66
CA GLN A 140 -8.42 -4.74 7.49
C GLN A 140 -7.36 -5.50 6.71
N VAL A 141 -7.50 -5.55 5.39
CA VAL A 141 -6.46 -6.05 4.50
C VAL A 141 -5.77 -4.85 3.89
N HIS A 142 -4.44 -4.88 3.91
CA HIS A 142 -3.60 -3.81 3.41
C HIS A 142 -2.76 -4.30 2.24
N VAL A 143 -2.56 -3.43 1.25
CA VAL A 143 -1.52 -3.56 0.25
C VAL A 143 -0.72 -2.27 0.24
N GLU A 144 0.59 -2.39 0.35
CA GLU A 144 1.53 -1.30 0.20
C GLU A 144 2.45 -1.59 -0.99
N LEU A 145 2.79 -0.56 -1.75
CA LEU A 145 3.83 -0.64 -2.76
C LEU A 145 4.64 0.64 -2.80
N THR A 146 5.88 0.53 -3.27
CA THR A 146 6.74 1.69 -3.52
C THR A 146 7.22 1.73 -4.95
N LYS A 147 7.33 2.94 -5.50
CA LYS A 147 7.95 3.23 -6.79
C LYS A 147 8.97 4.34 -6.59
N ARG A 148 10.21 4.11 -7.01
CA ARG A 148 11.32 5.06 -6.93
C ARG A 148 11.50 5.76 -8.27
N LYS A 149 11.99 6.99 -8.19
CA LYS A 149 12.50 7.66 -9.38
C LYS A 149 13.70 6.86 -9.93
N PRO A 150 13.77 6.66 -11.25
CA PRO A 150 14.96 6.05 -11.84
C PRO A 150 16.18 6.92 -11.55
N THR A 151 17.24 6.30 -11.06
CA THR A 151 18.53 6.98 -10.87
C THR A 151 19.16 7.20 -12.25
N LEU A 152 19.16 8.44 -12.72
CA LEU A 152 19.95 8.82 -13.89
C LEU A 152 21.42 8.48 -13.59
N THR A 153 21.96 7.49 -14.30
CA THR A 153 23.36 7.06 -14.22
C THR A 153 24.14 7.63 -15.39
#